data_AF-A0A816LRE6-F1
#
_entry.id   AF-A0A816LRE6-F1
#
_cell.length_a   1.000
_cell.length_b   1.000
_cell.length_c   1.000
_cell.angle_alpha   90.00
_cell.angle_beta   90.00
_cell.angle_gamma   90.00
#
_symmetry.space_group_name_H-M   'P 1'
#
loop_
_entity.id
_entity.type
_entity.pdbx_description
1 polymer ?
#
loop_
_entity_poly.entity_id
_entity_poly.type
_entity_poly.pdbx_seq_one_letter_code
_entity_poly.pdbx_strand_id
1 'polypeptide(L)'
;MKKQNGIGDTTLGTLGKLVWKMGKLGLAEKFYERFVQELLSNDPSLITLYADLGDITSQSGGYDKSIWWHKKSVEIKEQNSGCDDIKKKQSKDLLQISDQDLLQISDQDLKLYDELSHGAFGTVYRAQWLSRHDIAAVKILKLIQLDQQVENEFFKELLVLNKDKLPLDGPDRLSIALQTDKGINYLHQLEQPILHGDVKSLNFLLERSHDEYMANVCDFGLAQTRSETTRQTQLAHALTCTLQWTAPEILRLSKYTDKSDVYSLGIVYWVLVSNEIPYDGYRNAAICEFVLRGDRLEIPDAAPSRFSALIKECWAYNTSDRPTSSHLIEAIQECIKQQSNLRFALLCCRKAERINMIRR
;
A
#
# COMPACT_ATOMS: atom_id res chain seq x y z
N MET A 1 15.13 23.64 -50.62
CA MET A 1 15.90 24.54 -49.72
C MET A 1 15.44 24.30 -48.30
N LYS A 2 16.32 23.73 -47.47
CA LYS A 2 16.14 23.57 -46.02
C LYS A 2 16.29 24.94 -45.33
N LYS A 3 15.35 25.27 -44.43
CA LYS A 3 15.59 25.98 -43.16
C LYS A 3 14.86 25.11 -42.13
N GLN A 4 15.53 24.22 -41.40
CA GLN A 4 16.16 24.51 -40.10
C GLN A 4 15.45 25.65 -39.36
N ASN A 5 14.52 25.26 -38.49
CA ASN A 5 14.36 25.77 -37.13
C ASN A 5 13.90 24.58 -36.27
N GLY A 6 14.82 23.65 -36.03
CA GLY A 6 14.81 22.92 -34.77
C GLY A 6 15.37 23.85 -33.69
N ILE A 7 14.84 23.73 -32.46
CA ILE A 7 15.27 24.31 -31.15
C ILE A 7 14.16 25.10 -30.41
N GLY A 8 12.97 25.35 -30.98
CA GLY A 8 11.88 26.08 -30.28
C GLY A 8 10.90 25.25 -29.45
N ASP A 9 10.34 24.17 -30.01
CA ASP A 9 8.99 23.71 -29.62
C ASP A 9 8.91 22.76 -28.41
N THR A 10 10.05 22.44 -27.78
CA THR A 10 10.12 21.59 -26.57
C THR A 10 10.46 22.37 -25.30
N THR A 11 10.63 23.69 -25.39
CA THR A 11 11.18 24.50 -24.29
C THR A 11 10.12 25.04 -23.33
N LEU A 12 8.96 25.53 -23.81
CA LEU A 12 7.96 26.17 -22.95
C LEU A 12 7.25 25.19 -22.02
N GLY A 13 6.79 24.04 -22.52
CA GLY A 13 6.18 23.00 -21.67
C GLY A 13 7.17 22.40 -20.66
N THR A 14 8.42 22.18 -21.07
CA THR A 14 9.48 21.67 -20.17
C THR A 14 9.88 22.71 -19.12
N LEU A 15 9.98 23.98 -19.51
CA LEU A 15 10.28 25.10 -18.62
C LEU A 15 9.11 25.33 -17.64
N GLY A 16 7.87 25.25 -18.12
CA GLY A 16 6.66 25.29 -17.29
C GLY A 16 6.69 24.20 -16.22
N LYS A 17 6.97 22.94 -16.60
CA LYS A 17 7.10 21.81 -15.66
C LYS A 17 8.20 22.03 -14.62
N LEU A 18 9.34 22.57 -15.06
CA LEU A 18 10.47 22.83 -14.17
C LEU A 18 10.15 23.96 -13.17
N VAL A 19 9.54 25.04 -13.64
CA VAL A 19 9.09 26.17 -12.81
C VAL A 19 7.99 25.74 -11.84
N TRP A 20 7.09 24.85 -12.27
CA TRP A 20 6.06 24.25 -11.42
C TRP A 20 6.70 23.43 -10.29
N LYS A 21 7.66 22.55 -10.60
CA LYS A 21 8.43 21.79 -9.59
C LYS A 21 9.21 22.66 -8.61
N MET A 22 9.55 23.89 -9.00
CA MET A 22 10.20 24.88 -8.13
C MET A 22 9.20 25.66 -7.25
N GLY A 23 7.91 25.32 -7.28
CA GLY A 23 6.86 25.98 -6.48
C GLY A 23 6.45 27.37 -6.96
N LYS A 24 6.93 27.81 -8.14
CA LYS A 24 6.63 29.15 -8.70
C LYS A 24 5.35 29.12 -9.54
N LEU A 25 4.23 28.86 -8.90
CA LEU A 25 2.93 28.58 -9.55
C LEU A 25 2.48 29.67 -10.55
N GLY A 26 2.50 30.94 -10.16
CA GLY A 26 2.08 32.03 -11.04
C GLY A 26 3.01 32.28 -12.24
N LEU A 27 4.26 31.78 -12.19
CA LEU A 27 5.17 31.82 -13.33
C LEU A 27 4.97 30.60 -14.22
N ALA A 28 4.73 29.43 -13.62
CA ALA A 28 4.39 28.20 -14.35
C ALA A 28 3.10 28.40 -15.16
N GLU A 29 2.06 28.97 -14.55
CA GLU A 29 0.79 29.29 -15.20
C GLU A 29 1.00 30.12 -16.47
N LYS A 30 1.81 31.19 -16.41
CA LYS A 30 2.11 32.05 -17.57
C LYS A 30 2.82 31.30 -18.70
N PHE A 31 3.71 30.37 -18.38
CA PHE A 31 4.40 29.56 -19.38
C PHE A 31 3.44 28.59 -20.07
N TYR A 32 2.56 27.96 -19.30
CA TYR A 32 1.56 27.04 -19.82
C TYR A 32 0.48 27.78 -20.64
N GLU A 33 -0.03 28.93 -20.19
CA GLU A 33 -0.99 29.76 -20.95
C GLU A 33 -0.40 30.24 -22.27
N ARG A 34 0.88 30.64 -22.28
CA ARG A 34 1.58 31.01 -23.51
C ARG A 34 1.74 29.80 -24.43
N PHE A 35 2.04 28.63 -23.88
CA PHE A 35 2.18 27.42 -24.68
C PHE A 35 0.84 26.98 -25.29
N VAL A 36 -0.29 27.16 -24.60
CA VAL A 36 -1.64 26.96 -25.16
C VAL A 36 -1.85 27.84 -26.40
N GLN A 37 -1.43 29.11 -26.36
CA GLN A 37 -1.62 30.06 -27.47
C GLN A 37 -0.78 29.71 -28.71
N GLU A 38 0.30 28.93 -28.54
CA GLU A 38 1.18 28.51 -29.64
C GLU A 38 0.71 27.20 -30.31
N LEU A 39 -0.22 26.47 -29.69
CA LEU A 39 -0.74 25.21 -30.21
C LEU A 39 -2.02 25.42 -31.05
N LEU A 40 -2.18 24.59 -32.09
CA LEU A 40 -3.41 24.54 -32.88
C LEU A 40 -4.56 24.02 -32.01
N SER A 41 -5.80 24.48 -32.26
CA SER A 41 -6.98 24.18 -31.43
C SER A 41 -7.29 22.69 -31.23
N ASN A 42 -6.79 21.82 -32.11
CA ASN A 42 -7.03 20.37 -32.08
C ASN A 42 -5.76 19.58 -31.73
N ASP A 43 -4.70 20.22 -31.24
CA ASP A 43 -3.46 19.53 -30.88
C ASP A 43 -3.70 18.59 -29.66
N PRO A 44 -3.39 17.29 -29.75
CA PRO A 44 -3.57 16.35 -28.63
C PRO A 44 -2.81 16.74 -27.36
N SER A 45 -1.73 17.52 -27.48
CA SER A 45 -0.94 18.03 -26.35
C SER A 45 -1.74 18.97 -25.46
N LEU A 46 -2.79 19.62 -26.00
CA LEU A 46 -3.69 20.51 -25.24
C LEU A 46 -4.42 19.77 -24.12
N ILE A 47 -4.68 18.47 -24.25
CA ILE A 47 -5.36 17.67 -23.21
C ILE A 47 -4.51 17.68 -21.93
N THR A 48 -3.24 17.32 -22.05
CA THR A 48 -2.28 17.32 -20.93
C THR A 48 -2.02 18.74 -20.44
N LEU A 49 -1.95 19.71 -21.34
CA LEU A 49 -1.64 21.10 -21.01
C LEU A 49 -2.75 21.77 -20.19
N TYR A 50 -4.01 21.52 -20.54
CA TYR A 50 -5.16 22.01 -19.77
C TYR A 50 -5.34 21.27 -18.45
N ALA A 51 -4.99 19.99 -18.38
CA ALA A 51 -4.96 19.27 -17.10
C ALA A 51 -3.91 19.87 -16.15
N ASP A 52 -2.68 20.07 -16.63
CA ASP A 52 -1.59 20.69 -15.87
C ASP A 52 -1.95 22.13 -15.41
N LEU A 53 -2.62 22.93 -16.26
CA LEU A 53 -3.12 24.27 -15.87
C LEU A 53 -4.20 24.20 -14.79
N GLY A 54 -5.07 23.19 -14.85
CA GLY A 54 -6.07 22.92 -13.81
C GLY A 54 -5.42 22.64 -12.46
N ASP A 55 -4.36 21.84 -12.44
CA ASP A 55 -3.60 21.50 -11.22
C ASP A 55 -2.84 22.72 -10.68
N ILE A 56 -2.16 23.49 -11.53
CA ILE A 56 -1.42 24.70 -11.14
C ILE A 56 -2.35 25.76 -10.54
N THR A 57 -3.51 25.98 -11.14
CA THR A 57 -4.49 26.98 -10.67
C THR A 57 -5.23 26.53 -9.42
N SER A 58 -5.42 25.23 -9.22
CA SER A 58 -5.90 24.66 -7.95
C SER A 58 -4.90 24.93 -6.82
N GLN A 59 -3.60 24.70 -7.08
CA GLN A 59 -2.53 24.94 -6.11
C GLN A 59 -2.35 26.43 -5.75
N SER A 60 -2.73 27.35 -6.65
CA SER A 60 -2.69 28.80 -6.38
C SER A 60 -3.97 29.34 -5.71
N GLY A 61 -4.95 28.48 -5.41
CA GLY A 61 -6.23 28.84 -4.76
C GLY A 61 -7.30 29.38 -5.73
N GLY A 62 -7.07 29.30 -7.04
CA GLY A 62 -7.98 29.75 -8.10
C GLY A 62 -8.93 28.66 -8.59
N TYR A 63 -9.79 28.14 -7.71
CA TYR A 63 -10.61 26.95 -7.98
C TYR A 63 -11.57 27.10 -9.18
N ASP A 64 -12.19 28.27 -9.37
CA ASP A 64 -13.07 28.52 -10.53
C ASP A 64 -12.31 28.40 -11.86
N LYS A 65 -11.06 28.86 -11.88
CA LYS A 65 -10.17 28.77 -13.04
C LYS A 65 -9.68 27.34 -13.26
N SER A 66 -9.43 26.60 -12.18
CA SER A 66 -9.04 25.19 -12.22
C SER A 66 -10.13 24.30 -12.86
N ILE A 67 -11.38 24.47 -12.42
CA ILE A 67 -12.53 23.75 -12.97
C ILE A 67 -12.68 24.04 -14.46
N TRP A 68 -12.49 25.30 -14.86
CA TRP A 68 -12.58 25.71 -16.25
C TRP A 68 -11.52 25.02 -17.14
N TRP A 69 -10.27 24.93 -16.67
CA TRP A 69 -9.20 24.24 -17.39
C TRP A 69 -9.44 22.73 -17.50
N HIS A 70 -9.86 22.06 -16.44
CA HIS A 70 -10.15 20.62 -16.51
C HIS A 70 -11.33 20.31 -17.46
N LYS A 71 -12.37 21.15 -17.48
CA LYS A 71 -13.47 21.02 -18.46
C LYS A 71 -12.95 21.11 -19.89
N LYS A 72 -12.06 22.07 -20.19
CA LYS A 72 -11.42 22.20 -21.52
C LYS A 72 -10.60 20.99 -21.91
N SER A 73 -9.89 20.37 -20.96
CA SER A 73 -9.12 19.13 -21.20
C SER A 73 -10.05 17.98 -21.61
N VAL A 74 -11.18 17.81 -20.93
CA VAL A 74 -12.17 16.76 -21.22
C VAL A 74 -12.86 16.99 -22.56
N GLU A 75 -13.28 18.23 -22.86
CA GLU A 75 -13.91 18.58 -24.15
C GLU A 75 -13.02 18.20 -25.35
N ILE A 76 -11.72 18.48 -25.28
CA ILE A 76 -10.78 18.11 -26.34
C ILE A 76 -10.55 16.60 -26.39
N LYS A 77 -10.53 15.93 -25.24
CA LYS A 77 -10.41 14.47 -25.18
C LYS A 77 -11.60 13.78 -25.85
N GLU A 78 -12.81 14.28 -25.62
CA GLU A 78 -14.04 13.79 -26.24
C GLU A 78 -14.06 14.05 -27.76
N GLN A 79 -13.64 15.24 -28.19
CA GLN A 79 -13.54 15.61 -29.62
C GLN A 79 -12.49 14.78 -30.36
N ASN A 80 -11.35 14.48 -29.72
CA ASN A 80 -10.29 13.64 -30.30
C ASN A 80 -10.62 12.14 -30.29
N SER A 81 -11.59 11.69 -29.49
CA SER A 81 -12.08 10.31 -29.50
C SER A 81 -13.15 10.01 -30.55
N GLY A 82 -13.48 10.96 -31.42
CA GLY A 82 -14.42 10.79 -32.53
C GLY A 82 -13.79 10.17 -33.78
N CYS A 83 -13.48 8.87 -33.77
CA CYS A 83 -13.54 7.90 -34.88
C CYS A 83 -12.73 6.65 -34.46
N ASP A 84 -13.43 5.60 -33.99
CA ASP A 84 -13.08 4.20 -34.31
C ASP A 84 -14.05 3.22 -33.64
N ASP A 85 -15.00 2.74 -34.44
CA ASP A 85 -15.73 1.49 -34.25
C ASP A 85 -14.75 0.30 -34.28
N ILE A 86 -14.07 0.02 -33.17
CA ILE A 86 -13.32 -1.23 -32.99
C ILE A 86 -13.76 -1.90 -31.69
N LYS A 87 -14.80 -2.70 -31.85
CA LYS A 87 -15.08 -3.96 -31.14
C LYS A 87 -15.01 -3.90 -29.61
N LYS A 88 -16.21 -3.90 -29.03
CA LYS A 88 -16.59 -4.77 -27.89
C LYS A 88 -15.89 -6.14 -28.03
N LYS A 89 -14.70 -6.29 -27.47
CA LYS A 89 -14.03 -7.58 -27.24
C LYS A 89 -13.41 -7.53 -25.85
N GLN A 90 -14.21 -8.04 -24.91
CA GLN A 90 -13.80 -8.63 -23.64
C GLN A 90 -13.02 -7.74 -22.66
N SER A 91 -13.74 -6.83 -22.01
CA SER A 91 -13.57 -6.51 -20.58
C SER A 91 -14.67 -7.25 -19.79
N LYS A 92 -14.75 -8.58 -19.93
CA LYS A 92 -15.86 -9.39 -19.38
C LYS A 92 -15.58 -10.02 -18.02
N ASP A 93 -14.42 -9.77 -17.43
CA ASP A 93 -14.08 -10.30 -16.09
C ASP A 93 -13.64 -9.18 -15.13
N LEU A 94 -14.35 -8.05 -15.15
CA LEU A 94 -14.39 -7.20 -13.96
C LEU A 94 -15.26 -7.94 -12.95
N LEU A 95 -14.80 -8.14 -11.71
CA LEU A 95 -15.66 -8.45 -10.57
C LEU A 95 -16.64 -7.29 -10.41
N GLN A 96 -17.72 -7.31 -11.18
CA GLN A 96 -18.87 -6.44 -11.00
C GLN A 96 -19.57 -6.93 -9.73
N ILE A 97 -19.19 -6.36 -8.58
CA ILE A 97 -20.08 -6.35 -7.43
C ILE A 97 -21.28 -5.54 -7.90
N SER A 98 -22.38 -6.22 -8.19
CA SER A 98 -23.62 -5.52 -8.54
C SER A 98 -24.16 -4.85 -7.28
N ASP A 99 -24.92 -3.77 -7.41
CA ASP A 99 -25.60 -3.15 -6.25
C ASP A 99 -26.52 -4.15 -5.52
N GLN A 100 -26.88 -5.27 -6.16
CA GLN A 100 -27.66 -6.37 -5.56
C GLN A 100 -26.82 -7.27 -4.65
N ASP A 101 -25.49 -7.26 -4.79
CA ASP A 101 -24.54 -8.01 -3.95
C ASP A 101 -24.12 -7.21 -2.70
N LEU A 102 -24.45 -5.91 -2.66
CA LEU A 102 -24.19 -5.05 -1.52
C LEU A 102 -25.32 -5.16 -0.49
N LEU A 103 -24.96 -5.53 0.73
CA LEU A 103 -25.91 -5.52 1.83
C LEU A 103 -26.09 -4.08 2.35
N GLN A 104 -27.26 -3.51 2.10
CA GLN A 104 -27.62 -2.19 2.63
C GLN A 104 -28.09 -2.33 4.10
N ILE A 105 -27.39 -1.65 5.00
CA ILE A 105 -27.73 -1.60 6.43
C ILE A 105 -28.32 -0.21 6.72
N SER A 106 -29.43 -0.17 7.47
CA SER A 106 -30.03 1.10 7.92
C SER A 106 -29.15 1.77 8.97
N ASP A 107 -28.97 3.09 8.91
CA ASP A 107 -28.24 3.86 9.92
C ASP A 107 -28.81 3.67 11.33
N GLN A 108 -30.11 3.39 11.45
CA GLN A 108 -30.77 3.14 12.73
C GLN A 108 -30.49 1.73 13.29
N ASP A 109 -30.00 0.81 12.45
CA ASP A 109 -29.64 -0.56 12.80
C ASP A 109 -28.14 -0.69 13.18
N LEU A 110 -27.41 0.43 13.13
CA LEU A 110 -26.00 0.54 13.49
C LEU A 110 -25.82 1.51 14.67
N LYS A 111 -25.27 1.01 15.77
CA LYS A 111 -24.88 1.82 16.92
C LYS A 111 -23.37 1.95 16.99
N LEU A 112 -22.82 3.10 16.63
CA LEU A 112 -21.39 3.40 16.74
C LEU A 112 -20.99 3.60 18.21
N TYR A 113 -19.81 3.09 18.56
CA TYR A 113 -19.17 3.24 19.86
C TYR A 113 -17.88 4.09 19.71
N ASP A 114 -16.74 3.51 20.06
CA ASP A 114 -15.42 4.11 20.04
C ASP A 114 -14.78 4.07 18.65
N GLU A 115 -14.00 5.11 18.36
CA GLU A 115 -13.12 5.17 17.20
C GLU A 115 -11.96 4.16 17.39
N LEU A 116 -11.84 3.21 16.47
CA LEU A 116 -10.81 2.18 16.50
C LEU A 116 -9.56 2.62 15.74
N SER A 117 -9.72 3.24 14.57
CA SER A 117 -8.61 3.69 13.74
C SER A 117 -9.02 4.78 12.77
N HIS A 118 -8.04 5.44 12.17
CA HIS A 118 -8.26 6.46 11.17
C HIS A 118 -7.19 6.39 10.08
N GLY A 119 -7.59 6.50 8.82
CA GLY A 119 -6.66 6.49 7.69
C GLY A 119 -7.16 7.29 6.49
N ALA A 120 -6.37 7.27 5.42
CA ALA A 120 -6.53 8.12 4.23
C ALA A 120 -7.93 8.09 3.58
N PHE A 121 -8.64 6.97 3.71
CA PHE A 121 -9.97 6.78 3.13
C PHE A 121 -11.12 7.03 4.11
N GLY A 122 -10.86 7.19 5.41
CA GLY A 122 -11.92 7.33 6.41
C GLY A 122 -11.55 6.93 7.84
N THR A 123 -12.54 6.95 8.72
CA THR A 123 -12.41 6.58 10.15
C THR A 123 -13.13 5.27 10.41
N VAL A 124 -12.49 4.32 11.10
CA VAL A 124 -13.08 3.05 11.50
C VAL A 124 -13.58 3.14 12.94
N TYR A 125 -14.85 2.79 13.15
CA TYR A 125 -15.50 2.75 14.45
C TYR A 125 -15.88 1.32 14.81
N ARG A 126 -15.84 1.01 16.11
CA ARG A 126 -16.54 -0.16 16.64
C ARG A 126 -18.03 0.15 16.62
N ALA A 127 -18.84 -0.74 16.07
CA ALA A 127 -20.29 -0.59 16.02
C ALA A 127 -21.00 -1.87 16.44
N GLN A 128 -22.21 -1.75 17.00
CA GLN A 128 -23.13 -2.88 17.14
C GLN A 128 -24.11 -2.87 15.97
N TRP A 129 -24.22 -4.00 15.29
CA TRP A 129 -25.31 -4.25 14.37
C TRP A 129 -26.50 -4.82 15.15
N LEU A 130 -27.51 -3.99 15.35
CA LEU A 130 -28.57 -4.25 16.32
C LEU A 130 -29.41 -5.48 15.95
N SER A 131 -29.80 -5.63 14.68
CA SER A 131 -30.62 -6.75 14.21
C SER A 131 -29.92 -8.11 14.22
N ARG A 132 -28.59 -8.14 14.13
CA ARG A 132 -27.80 -9.38 14.21
C ARG A 132 -27.21 -9.66 15.57
N HIS A 133 -27.29 -8.70 16.49
CA HIS A 133 -26.62 -8.74 17.79
C HIS A 133 -25.09 -8.93 17.70
N ASP A 134 -24.50 -8.53 16.56
CA ASP A 134 -23.07 -8.68 16.29
C ASP A 134 -22.32 -7.35 16.48
N ILE A 135 -21.02 -7.45 16.80
CA ILE A 135 -20.11 -6.31 16.81
C ILE A 135 -19.38 -6.28 15.45
N ALA A 136 -19.35 -5.11 14.83
CA ALA A 136 -18.69 -4.87 13.55
C ALA A 136 -17.73 -3.69 13.62
N ALA A 137 -16.73 -3.68 12.75
CA ALA A 137 -15.94 -2.49 12.46
C ALA A 137 -16.54 -1.78 11.25
N VAL A 138 -16.90 -0.50 11.39
CA VAL A 138 -17.54 0.31 10.34
C VAL A 138 -16.59 1.41 9.90
N LYS A 139 -16.16 1.37 8.63
CA LYS A 139 -15.31 2.42 8.03
C LYS A 139 -16.20 3.50 7.43
N ILE A 140 -16.20 4.67 8.04
CA ILE A 140 -16.88 5.87 7.54
C ILE A 140 -15.92 6.62 6.63
N LEU A 141 -16.26 6.71 5.34
CA LEU A 141 -15.41 7.35 4.35
C LEU A 141 -15.41 8.88 4.52
N LYS A 142 -14.23 9.50 4.56
CA LYS A 142 -14.11 10.96 4.59
C LYS A 142 -14.31 11.52 3.18
N LEU A 143 -15.28 12.41 3.01
CA LEU A 143 -15.38 13.26 1.82
C LEU A 143 -14.28 14.34 1.88
N ILE A 144 -13.09 13.98 1.39
CA ILE A 144 -11.92 14.80 0.99
C ILE A 144 -11.62 16.02 1.88
N GLN A 145 -10.56 15.92 2.69
CA GLN A 145 -9.65 17.05 2.98
C GLN A 145 -8.22 16.50 3.05
N LEU A 146 -7.47 16.68 1.96
CA LEU A 146 -6.03 16.41 1.85
C LEU A 146 -5.27 17.66 2.29
N ASP A 147 -4.88 17.76 3.57
CA ASP A 147 -3.58 18.35 3.94
C ASP A 147 -3.28 18.17 5.43
N GLN A 148 -1.99 17.98 5.76
CA GLN A 148 -1.41 17.89 7.12
C GLN A 148 -1.90 16.78 8.07
N GLN A 149 -3.03 16.13 7.79
CA GLN A 149 -3.61 15.07 8.62
C GLN A 149 -2.94 13.70 8.37
N VAL A 150 -2.46 13.43 7.15
CA VAL A 150 -1.83 12.15 6.75
C VAL A 150 -0.53 11.87 7.51
N GLU A 151 0.30 12.89 7.79
CA GLU A 151 1.49 12.73 8.65
C GLU A 151 1.09 12.47 10.12
N ASN A 152 0.02 13.10 10.62
CA ASN A 152 -0.48 12.85 11.97
C ASN A 152 -1.24 11.53 12.11
N GLU A 153 -1.84 11.03 11.02
CA GLU A 153 -2.51 9.73 10.95
C GLU A 153 -1.49 8.59 10.90
N PHE A 154 -0.35 8.76 10.22
CA PHE A 154 0.78 7.84 10.31
C PHE A 154 1.26 7.65 11.76
N PHE A 155 1.35 8.74 12.54
CA PHE A 155 1.71 8.66 13.97
C PHE A 155 0.56 8.18 14.89
N LYS A 156 -0.71 8.25 14.46
CA LYS A 156 -1.88 7.76 15.23
C LYS A 156 -2.22 6.30 14.96
N GLU A 157 -2.02 5.80 13.75
CA GLU A 157 -2.05 4.36 13.45
C GLU A 157 -1.04 3.59 14.32
N LEU A 158 0.07 4.25 14.65
CA LEU A 158 1.08 3.80 15.60
C LEU A 158 0.61 3.79 17.07
N LEU A 159 -0.42 4.54 17.42
CA LEU A 159 -0.96 4.65 18.79
C LEU A 159 -1.95 3.53 19.14
N VAL A 160 -2.57 2.88 18.14
CA VAL A 160 -3.49 1.75 18.36
C VAL A 160 -2.73 0.48 18.77
N LEU A 161 -1.48 0.33 18.34
CA LEU A 161 -0.57 -0.73 18.82
C LEU A 161 0.07 -0.42 20.18
N ASN A 162 -0.12 0.78 20.73
CA ASN A 162 0.67 1.27 21.86
C ASN A 162 -0.15 1.47 23.15
N LYS A 163 -1.46 1.16 23.16
CA LYS A 163 -2.24 1.30 24.39
C LYS A 163 -1.96 0.22 25.43
N ASP A 164 -1.42 -0.91 25.02
CA ASP A 164 -0.67 -1.83 25.86
C ASP A 164 0.36 -2.49 24.95
N LYS A 165 1.65 -2.43 25.29
CA LYS A 165 2.66 -3.32 24.67
C LYS A 165 2.30 -4.75 25.06
N LEU A 166 1.32 -5.34 24.39
CA LEU A 166 0.92 -6.71 24.58
C LEU A 166 2.18 -7.54 24.32
N PRO A 167 2.68 -8.29 25.32
CA PRO A 167 3.88 -9.07 25.14
C PRO A 167 3.54 -10.25 24.22
N LEU A 168 3.68 -10.05 22.90
CA LEU A 168 3.61 -11.14 21.93
C LEU A 168 4.82 -12.04 22.13
N ASP A 169 4.58 -13.28 22.52
CA ASP A 169 5.62 -14.27 22.67
C ASP A 169 6.09 -14.81 21.29
N GLY A 170 7.17 -15.59 21.27
CA GLY A 170 7.72 -16.15 20.03
C GLY A 170 6.69 -16.97 19.22
N PRO A 171 5.96 -17.91 19.85
CA PRO A 171 4.87 -18.65 19.22
C PRO A 171 3.78 -17.75 18.61
N ASP A 172 3.34 -16.72 19.32
CA ASP A 172 2.31 -15.79 18.84
C ASP A 172 2.78 -15.07 17.57
N ARG A 173 4.03 -14.61 17.53
CA ARG A 173 4.61 -13.92 16.37
C ARG A 173 4.65 -14.81 15.13
N LEU A 174 5.07 -16.07 15.28
CA LEU A 174 5.10 -17.01 14.15
C LEU A 174 3.69 -17.40 13.70
N SER A 175 2.74 -17.53 14.64
CA SER A 175 1.33 -17.77 14.30
C SER A 175 0.74 -16.61 13.50
N ILE A 176 0.96 -15.37 13.95
CA ILE A 176 0.53 -14.16 13.24
C ILE A 176 1.18 -14.13 11.85
N ALA A 177 2.49 -14.31 11.74
CA ALA A 177 3.19 -14.35 10.46
C ALA A 177 2.58 -15.38 9.49
N LEU A 178 2.31 -16.59 9.98
CA LEU A 178 1.68 -17.65 9.19
C LEU A 178 0.29 -17.25 8.69
N GLN A 179 -0.52 -16.61 9.53
CA GLN A 179 -1.87 -16.18 9.17
C GLN A 179 -1.85 -15.03 8.16
N THR A 180 -0.96 -14.04 8.35
CA THR A 180 -0.78 -12.95 7.40
C THR A 180 -0.37 -13.48 6.02
N ASP A 181 0.55 -14.45 5.98
CA ASP A 181 1.01 -15.07 4.74
C ASP A 181 -0.09 -15.89 4.07
N LYS A 182 -0.88 -16.65 4.84
CA LYS A 182 -2.05 -17.37 4.30
C LYS A 182 -3.05 -16.43 3.65
N GLY A 183 -3.31 -15.27 4.25
CA GLY A 183 -4.20 -14.26 3.69
C GLY A 183 -3.69 -13.71 2.36
N ILE A 184 -2.40 -13.38 2.27
CA ILE A 184 -1.78 -12.92 1.02
C ILE A 184 -1.71 -14.04 -0.03
N ASN A 185 -1.32 -15.26 0.37
CA ASN A 185 -1.29 -16.41 -0.52
C ASN A 185 -2.67 -16.69 -1.13
N TYR A 186 -3.73 -16.57 -0.34
CA TYR A 186 -5.09 -16.76 -0.83
C TYR A 186 -5.37 -15.83 -2.02
N LEU A 187 -5.03 -14.54 -1.92
CA LEU A 187 -5.18 -13.56 -3.00
C LEU A 187 -4.35 -13.93 -4.23
N HIS A 188 -3.11 -14.38 -4.03
CA HIS A 188 -2.19 -14.75 -5.10
C HIS A 188 -2.61 -16.03 -5.84
N GLN A 189 -3.35 -16.92 -5.19
CA GLN A 189 -3.79 -18.21 -5.74
C GLN A 189 -5.19 -18.18 -6.37
N LEU A 190 -5.88 -17.02 -6.35
CA LEU A 190 -7.14 -16.87 -7.07
C LEU A 190 -6.96 -17.12 -8.57
N GLU A 191 -8.02 -17.58 -9.25
CA GLU A 191 -8.00 -17.83 -10.70
C GLU A 191 -7.55 -16.59 -11.49
N GLN A 192 -7.98 -15.41 -11.02
CA GLN A 192 -7.35 -14.14 -11.34
C GLN A 192 -6.56 -13.65 -10.13
N PRO A 193 -5.22 -13.81 -10.12
CA PRO A 193 -4.40 -13.42 -8.98
C PRO A 193 -4.58 -11.94 -8.65
N ILE A 194 -4.92 -11.65 -7.40
CA ILE A 194 -5.04 -10.30 -6.86
C ILE A 194 -3.72 -9.96 -6.18
N LEU A 195 -3.16 -8.80 -6.53
CA LEU A 195 -2.01 -8.22 -5.83
C LEU A 195 -2.53 -7.23 -4.81
N HIS A 196 -2.11 -7.35 -3.54
CA HIS A 196 -2.61 -6.48 -2.48
C HIS A 196 -2.09 -5.05 -2.65
N GLY A 197 -0.80 -4.88 -2.95
CA GLY A 197 -0.20 -3.59 -3.30
C GLY A 197 0.10 -2.67 -2.12
N ASP A 198 -0.58 -2.78 -0.97
CA ASP A 198 -0.24 -2.05 0.27
C ASP A 198 -0.07 -2.99 1.47
N VAL A 199 0.72 -4.06 1.33
CA VAL A 199 0.96 -4.96 2.47
C VAL A 199 1.78 -4.21 3.51
N LYS A 200 1.22 -4.02 4.70
CA LYS A 200 1.89 -3.41 5.85
C LYS A 200 1.27 -3.92 7.15
N SER A 201 1.98 -3.81 8.26
CA SER A 201 1.52 -4.32 9.56
C SER A 201 0.17 -3.70 9.98
N LEU A 202 -0.11 -2.48 9.55
CA LEU A 202 -1.34 -1.73 9.82
C LEU A 202 -2.56 -2.26 9.04
N ASN A 203 -2.32 -2.98 7.95
CA ASN A 203 -3.36 -3.60 7.12
C ASN A 203 -3.62 -5.07 7.52
N PHE A 204 -3.20 -5.45 8.73
CA PHE A 204 -3.57 -6.72 9.35
C PHE A 204 -4.32 -6.47 10.66
N LEU A 205 -5.58 -6.90 10.71
CA LEU A 205 -6.39 -6.83 11.91
C LEU A 205 -6.05 -8.01 12.82
N LEU A 206 -5.71 -7.71 14.07
CA LEU A 206 -5.51 -8.72 15.10
C LEU A 206 -6.71 -8.77 16.04
N GLU A 207 -7.33 -9.94 16.12
CA GLU A 207 -8.37 -10.24 17.10
C GLU A 207 -7.85 -11.27 18.09
N ARG A 208 -8.13 -11.08 19.38
CA ARG A 208 -7.79 -12.07 20.40
C ARG A 208 -9.02 -12.94 20.68
N SER A 209 -8.94 -14.23 20.34
CA SER A 209 -10.01 -15.21 20.56
C SER A 209 -9.53 -16.34 21.45
N HIS A 210 -10.20 -16.51 22.60
CA HIS A 210 -10.01 -17.57 23.61
C HIS A 210 -8.61 -17.77 24.23
N ASP A 211 -7.55 -17.24 23.62
CA ASP A 211 -6.15 -17.05 24.07
C ASP A 211 -5.19 -16.96 22.86
N GLU A 212 -5.70 -17.14 21.63
CA GLU A 212 -4.95 -17.07 20.38
C GLU A 212 -5.19 -15.72 19.67
N TYR A 213 -4.21 -15.29 18.90
CA TYR A 213 -4.35 -14.16 17.98
C TYR A 213 -4.80 -14.65 16.60
N MET A 214 -5.86 -14.05 16.08
CA MET A 214 -6.33 -14.21 14.71
C MET A 214 -5.91 -13.00 13.88
N ALA A 215 -5.24 -13.22 12.76
CA ALA A 215 -4.76 -12.16 11.86
C ALA A 215 -5.49 -12.21 10.52
N ASN A 216 -6.16 -11.10 10.15
CA ASN A 216 -6.91 -10.98 8.90
C ASN A 216 -6.38 -9.80 8.07
N VAL A 217 -6.23 -10.03 6.76
CA VAL A 217 -5.85 -8.97 5.80
C VAL A 217 -7.01 -7.98 5.67
N CYS A 218 -6.70 -6.69 5.67
CA CYS A 218 -7.67 -5.63 5.42
C CYS A 218 -7.09 -4.56 4.48
N ASP A 219 -7.93 -3.60 4.11
CA ASP A 219 -7.62 -2.46 3.24
C ASP A 219 -7.11 -2.83 1.83
N PHE A 220 -8.07 -3.15 0.96
CA PHE A 220 -7.86 -3.46 -0.45
C PHE A 220 -7.84 -2.21 -1.35
N GLY A 221 -7.61 -1.01 -0.79
CA GLY A 221 -7.70 0.26 -1.53
C GLY A 221 -6.73 0.39 -2.71
N LEU A 222 -5.62 -0.36 -2.68
CA LEU A 222 -4.64 -0.47 -3.78
C LEU A 222 -4.62 -1.85 -4.46
N ALA A 223 -5.55 -2.73 -4.09
CA ALA A 223 -5.60 -4.07 -4.65
C ALA A 223 -6.07 -4.01 -6.10
N GLN A 224 -5.45 -4.81 -6.95
CA GLN A 224 -5.87 -4.98 -8.35
C GLN A 224 -5.48 -6.36 -8.86
N THR A 225 -6.12 -6.79 -9.94
CA THR A 225 -5.73 -8.04 -10.58
C THR A 225 -4.35 -7.89 -11.22
N ARG A 226 -3.59 -8.99 -11.26
CA ARG A 226 -2.26 -9.00 -11.87
C ARG A 226 -2.30 -8.57 -13.35
N SER A 227 -3.41 -8.82 -14.04
CA SER A 227 -3.65 -8.41 -15.44
C SER A 227 -3.82 -6.89 -15.62
N GLU A 228 -4.21 -6.16 -14.58
CA GLU A 228 -4.48 -4.70 -14.62
C GLU A 228 -3.24 -3.84 -14.33
N THR A 229 -2.06 -4.45 -14.17
CA THR A 229 -0.79 -3.71 -14.03
C THR A 229 -0.39 -3.02 -15.34
N THR A 230 -0.90 -1.80 -15.54
CA THR A 230 -0.53 -0.89 -16.62
C THR A 230 0.51 0.12 -16.16
N ARG A 231 1.15 0.84 -17.09
CA ARG A 231 2.09 1.92 -16.75
C ARG A 231 1.42 3.04 -15.92
N GLN A 232 0.13 3.29 -16.16
CA GLN A 232 -0.61 4.32 -15.45
C GLN A 232 -0.95 3.89 -14.02
N THR A 233 -1.37 2.63 -13.82
CA THR A 233 -1.63 2.09 -12.48
C THR A 233 -0.34 1.94 -11.67
N GLN A 234 0.79 1.66 -12.30
CA GLN A 234 2.13 1.68 -11.65
C GLN A 234 2.52 3.06 -11.12
N LEU A 235 2.30 4.13 -11.92
CA LEU A 235 2.58 5.49 -11.48
C LEU A 235 1.67 5.93 -10.33
N ALA A 236 0.38 5.62 -10.43
CA ALA A 236 -0.57 5.90 -9.35
C ALA A 236 -0.19 5.17 -8.06
N HIS A 237 0.14 3.87 -8.17
CA HIS A 237 0.58 3.04 -7.04
C HIS A 237 1.84 3.59 -6.38
N ALA A 238 2.86 3.98 -7.14
CA ALA A 238 4.09 4.54 -6.59
C ALA A 238 3.88 5.89 -5.87
N LEU A 239 2.80 6.62 -6.18
CA LEU A 239 2.44 7.87 -5.50
C LEU A 239 1.63 7.66 -4.22
N THR A 240 0.95 6.53 -4.08
CA THR A 240 0.05 6.23 -2.96
C THR A 240 0.57 5.16 -2.00
N CYS A 241 1.58 4.38 -2.41
CA CYS A 241 2.15 3.31 -1.61
C CYS A 241 2.88 3.80 -0.35
N THR A 242 2.88 2.96 0.68
CA THR A 242 3.59 3.24 1.94
C THR A 242 5.07 2.88 1.80
N LEU A 243 5.95 3.88 1.68
CA LEU A 243 7.36 3.69 1.26
C LEU A 243 8.17 2.73 2.15
N GLN A 244 7.89 2.70 3.46
CA GLN A 244 8.58 1.83 4.43
C GLN A 244 8.40 0.33 4.11
N TRP A 245 7.29 -0.07 3.49
CA TRP A 245 7.03 -1.45 3.11
C TRP A 245 7.25 -1.71 1.61
N THR A 246 7.66 -0.69 0.85
CA THR A 246 7.66 -0.74 -0.61
C THR A 246 8.91 -1.38 -1.18
N ALA A 247 8.73 -2.32 -2.11
CA ALA A 247 9.80 -3.05 -2.77
C ALA A 247 10.61 -2.16 -3.75
N PRO A 248 11.92 -2.45 -3.96
CA PRO A 248 12.80 -1.61 -4.78
C PRO A 248 12.34 -1.45 -6.23
N GLU A 249 11.68 -2.44 -6.82
CA GLU A 249 11.12 -2.35 -8.17
C GLU A 249 9.95 -1.37 -8.27
N ILE A 250 9.12 -1.24 -7.23
CA ILE A 250 8.03 -0.26 -7.19
C ILE A 250 8.62 1.16 -7.12
N LEU A 251 9.65 1.36 -6.29
CA LEU A 251 10.38 2.63 -6.19
C LEU A 251 11.04 3.04 -7.52
N ARG A 252 11.35 2.06 -8.38
CA ARG A 252 11.86 2.28 -9.74
C ARG A 252 10.79 2.44 -10.81
N LEU A 253 9.51 2.50 -10.41
CA LEU A 253 8.38 2.54 -11.33
C LEU A 253 8.37 1.35 -12.30
N SER A 254 8.91 0.22 -11.85
CA SER A 254 8.90 -1.04 -12.58
C SER A 254 7.63 -1.82 -12.26
N LYS A 255 7.38 -2.88 -13.04
CA LYS A 255 6.21 -3.74 -12.82
C LYS A 255 6.27 -4.41 -11.46
N TYR A 256 5.30 -4.10 -10.60
CA TYR A 256 5.10 -4.82 -9.37
C TYR A 256 4.34 -6.13 -9.62
N THR A 257 4.67 -7.15 -8.85
CA THR A 257 4.13 -8.51 -8.92
C THR A 257 3.76 -9.02 -7.52
N ASP A 258 3.35 -10.29 -7.43
CA ASP A 258 3.18 -11.05 -6.19
C ASP A 258 4.44 -11.01 -5.31
N LYS A 259 5.63 -10.91 -5.93
CA LYS A 259 6.91 -10.79 -5.23
C LYS A 259 7.12 -9.45 -4.53
N SER A 260 6.38 -8.42 -4.92
CA SER A 260 6.39 -7.13 -4.21
C SER A 260 5.62 -7.24 -2.90
N ASP A 261 4.46 -7.91 -2.90
CA ASP A 261 3.72 -8.21 -1.66
C ASP A 261 4.59 -9.07 -0.71
N VAL A 262 5.38 -10.03 -1.26
CA VAL A 262 6.33 -10.83 -0.47
C VAL A 262 7.44 -9.98 0.16
N TYR A 263 7.96 -8.98 -0.55
CA TYR A 263 8.93 -8.05 0.02
C TYR A 263 8.33 -7.31 1.22
N SER A 264 7.11 -6.81 1.04
CA SER A 264 6.37 -6.09 2.07
C SER A 264 6.04 -6.98 3.28
N LEU A 265 5.69 -8.26 3.07
CA LEU A 265 5.58 -9.26 4.14
C LEU A 265 6.89 -9.42 4.92
N GLY A 266 8.05 -9.35 4.25
CA GLY A 266 9.36 -9.35 4.92
C GLY A 266 9.52 -8.23 5.94
N ILE A 267 9.04 -7.02 5.60
CA ILE A 267 9.04 -5.87 6.53
C ILE A 267 8.03 -6.09 7.67
N VAL A 268 6.87 -6.70 7.40
CA VAL A 268 5.92 -7.09 8.45
C VAL A 268 6.53 -8.08 9.44
N TYR A 269 7.23 -9.10 8.94
CA TYR A 269 7.94 -10.07 9.77
C TYR A 269 9.08 -9.43 10.57
N TRP A 270 9.76 -8.44 9.99
CA TRP A 270 10.73 -7.61 10.71
C TRP A 270 10.07 -6.88 11.88
N VAL A 271 8.92 -6.22 11.66
CA VAL A 271 8.14 -5.55 12.74
C VAL A 271 7.76 -6.55 13.84
N LEU A 272 7.33 -7.76 13.48
CA LEU A 272 6.98 -8.80 14.45
C LEU A 272 8.16 -9.22 15.32
N VAL A 273 9.41 -9.18 14.83
CA VAL A 273 10.58 -9.58 15.63
C VAL A 273 11.21 -8.41 16.38
N SER A 274 11.24 -7.21 15.79
CA SER A 274 11.83 -6.02 16.40
C SER A 274 10.90 -5.32 17.39
N ASN A 275 9.57 -5.39 17.17
CA ASN A 275 8.59 -4.51 17.79
C ASN A 275 8.89 -3.02 17.55
N GLU A 276 9.51 -2.70 16.42
CA GLU A 276 9.93 -1.34 16.06
C GLU A 276 9.20 -0.84 14.82
N ILE A 277 9.24 0.48 14.63
CA ILE A 277 8.75 1.15 13.42
C ILE A 277 9.82 1.00 12.33
N PRO A 278 9.49 0.47 11.15
CA PRO A 278 10.45 0.37 10.06
C PRO A 278 10.98 1.75 9.68
N TYR A 279 12.31 1.89 9.66
CA TYR A 279 12.99 3.15 9.29
C TYR A 279 12.59 4.34 10.17
N ASP A 280 12.40 4.12 11.48
CA ASP A 280 12.01 5.19 12.40
C ASP A 280 12.95 6.41 12.32
N GLY A 281 12.36 7.61 12.21
CA GLY A 281 13.09 8.87 12.04
C GLY A 281 13.66 9.13 10.63
N TYR A 282 13.55 8.19 9.67
CA TYR A 282 14.00 8.43 8.30
C TYR A 282 12.96 9.24 7.52
N ARG A 283 13.44 10.17 6.68
CA ARG A 283 12.60 10.84 5.68
C ARG A 283 12.38 9.91 4.48
N ASN A 284 11.25 10.08 3.80
CA ASN A 284 10.89 9.32 2.58
C ASN A 284 12.03 9.20 1.55
N ALA A 285 12.73 10.29 1.26
CA ALA A 285 13.86 10.27 0.31
C ALA A 285 15.02 9.37 0.79
N ALA A 286 15.31 9.37 2.11
CA ALA A 286 16.36 8.54 2.70
C ALA A 286 15.98 7.06 2.70
N ILE A 287 14.69 6.74 2.93
CA ILE A 287 14.17 5.36 2.82
C ILE A 287 14.36 4.86 1.39
N CYS A 288 13.95 5.66 0.40
CA CYS A 288 14.12 5.30 -1.01
C CYS A 288 15.59 5.03 -1.36
N GLU A 289 16.50 5.93 -0.96
CA GLU A 289 17.93 5.76 -1.21
C GLU A 289 18.49 4.49 -0.56
N PHE A 290 18.18 4.25 0.72
CA PHE A 290 18.60 3.08 1.48
C PHE A 290 18.16 1.78 0.80
N VAL A 291 16.87 1.67 0.46
CA VAL A 291 16.29 0.49 -0.18
C VAL A 291 16.89 0.27 -1.57
N LEU A 292 17.03 1.34 -2.36
CA LEU A 292 17.57 1.28 -3.73
C LEU A 292 19.06 0.97 -3.79
N ARG A 293 19.84 1.35 -2.76
CA ARG A 293 21.26 0.96 -2.61
C ARG A 293 21.43 -0.54 -2.27
N GLY A 294 20.35 -1.19 -1.84
CA GLY A 294 20.36 -2.60 -1.46
C GLY A 294 20.54 -2.84 0.03
N ASP A 295 20.52 -1.79 0.85
CA ASP A 295 20.61 -1.93 2.30
C ASP A 295 19.31 -2.49 2.89
N ARG A 296 19.41 -3.10 4.07
CA ARG A 296 18.28 -3.70 4.79
C ARG A 296 18.35 -3.35 6.27
N LEU A 297 17.17 -3.34 6.92
CA LEU A 297 17.08 -3.14 8.37
C LEU A 297 17.83 -4.25 9.09
N GLU A 298 18.40 -3.92 10.24
CA GLU A 298 19.06 -4.89 11.11
C GLU A 298 18.02 -5.79 11.78
N ILE A 299 18.22 -7.12 11.73
CA ILE A 299 17.33 -8.07 12.39
C ILE A 299 17.89 -8.36 13.79
N PRO A 300 17.12 -8.20 14.87
CA PRO A 300 17.61 -8.48 16.22
C PRO A 300 18.08 -9.92 16.40
N ASP A 301 19.19 -10.12 17.12
CA ASP A 301 19.77 -11.45 17.41
C ASP A 301 18.82 -12.38 18.19
N ALA A 302 17.85 -11.81 18.90
CA ALA A 302 16.82 -12.56 19.62
C ALA A 302 15.83 -13.27 18.68
N ALA A 303 15.77 -12.90 17.41
CA ALA A 303 14.88 -13.52 16.44
C ALA A 303 15.35 -14.97 16.10
N PRO A 304 14.42 -15.94 15.97
CA PRO A 304 14.78 -17.31 15.61
C PRO A 304 15.55 -17.36 14.30
N SER A 305 16.71 -18.03 14.26
CA SER A 305 17.63 -17.95 13.11
C SER A 305 17.01 -18.31 11.77
N ARG A 306 16.11 -19.31 11.72
CA ARG A 306 15.37 -19.66 10.49
C ARG A 306 14.41 -18.55 10.08
N PHE A 307 13.72 -17.91 11.02
CA PHE A 307 12.80 -16.81 10.72
C PHE A 307 13.56 -15.56 10.27
N SER A 308 14.73 -15.28 10.86
CA SER A 308 15.64 -14.22 10.39
C SER A 308 16.13 -14.47 8.96
N ALA A 309 16.39 -15.74 8.59
CA ALA A 309 16.70 -16.11 7.20
C ALA A 309 15.50 -15.88 6.27
N LEU A 310 14.28 -16.22 6.70
CA LEU A 310 13.06 -15.96 5.92
C LEU A 310 12.83 -14.47 5.67
N ILE A 311 13.01 -13.62 6.69
CA ILE A 311 12.96 -12.15 6.52
C ILE A 311 13.96 -11.73 5.43
N LYS A 312 15.18 -12.30 5.44
CA LYS A 312 16.22 -12.05 4.44
C LYS A 312 15.85 -12.49 3.03
N GLU A 313 15.20 -13.63 2.90
CA GLU A 313 14.70 -14.14 1.62
C GLU A 313 13.55 -13.26 1.09
N CYS A 314 12.61 -12.84 1.94
CA CYS A 314 11.47 -12.01 1.56
C CYS A 314 11.90 -10.67 0.95
N TRP A 315 12.83 -9.96 1.59
CA TRP A 315 13.27 -8.65 1.12
C TRP A 315 14.50 -8.69 0.21
N ALA A 316 14.78 -9.84 -0.43
CA ALA A 316 15.86 -9.95 -1.40
C ALA A 316 15.74 -8.87 -2.49
N TYR A 317 16.87 -8.35 -2.94
CA TYR A 317 16.87 -7.22 -3.87
C TYR A 317 16.23 -7.59 -5.21
N ASN A 318 16.63 -8.72 -5.81
CA ASN A 318 16.00 -9.20 -7.03
C ASN A 318 14.68 -9.89 -6.70
N THR A 319 13.68 -9.65 -7.55
CA THR A 319 12.33 -10.23 -7.39
C THR A 319 12.33 -11.76 -7.53
N SER A 320 13.24 -12.32 -8.33
CA SER A 320 13.40 -13.76 -8.56
C SER A 320 13.91 -14.52 -7.34
N ASP A 321 14.68 -13.85 -6.49
CA ASP A 321 15.34 -14.46 -5.33
C ASP A 321 14.38 -14.54 -4.14
N ARG A 322 13.23 -13.87 -4.23
CA ARG A 322 12.19 -13.89 -3.21
C ARG A 322 11.36 -15.17 -3.33
N PRO A 323 11.00 -15.81 -2.22
CA PRO A 323 10.15 -17.01 -2.22
C PRO A 323 8.72 -16.67 -2.68
N THR A 324 7.93 -17.68 -3.00
CA THR A 324 6.48 -17.50 -3.16
C THR A 324 5.82 -17.51 -1.79
N SER A 325 4.63 -16.93 -1.68
CA SER A 325 3.86 -16.99 -0.43
C SER A 325 3.56 -18.44 -0.02
N SER A 326 3.25 -19.35 -0.97
CA SER A 326 3.14 -20.80 -0.66
C SER A 326 4.39 -21.39 0.00
N HIS A 327 5.59 -21.01 -0.45
CA HIS A 327 6.84 -21.49 0.14
C HIS A 327 7.09 -20.89 1.53
N LEU A 328 6.70 -19.62 1.74
CA LEU A 328 6.76 -18.99 3.04
C LEU A 328 5.88 -19.70 4.07
N ILE A 329 4.66 -20.09 3.70
CA ILE A 329 3.74 -20.84 4.56
C ILE A 329 4.41 -22.12 5.07
N GLU A 330 5.01 -22.90 4.17
CA GLU A 330 5.73 -24.13 4.51
C GLU A 330 6.88 -23.86 5.47
N ALA A 331 7.72 -22.86 5.16
CA ALA A 331 8.89 -22.54 5.96
C ALA A 331 8.53 -21.96 7.35
N ILE A 332 7.47 -21.17 7.47
CA ILE A 332 6.98 -20.65 8.75
C ILE A 332 6.41 -21.80 9.61
N GLN A 333 5.69 -22.74 9.00
CA GLN A 333 5.22 -23.94 9.71
C GLN A 333 6.38 -24.80 10.24
N GLU A 334 7.47 -24.91 9.48
CA GLU A 334 8.70 -25.56 9.96
C GLU A 334 9.30 -24.83 11.16
N CYS A 335 9.35 -23.49 11.13
CA CYS A 335 9.81 -22.68 12.28
C CYS A 335 8.97 -22.97 13.54
N ILE A 336 7.64 -23.03 13.41
CA ILE A 336 6.73 -23.31 14.52
C ILE A 336 7.00 -24.71 15.11
N LYS A 337 7.17 -25.72 14.25
CA LYS A 337 7.50 -27.10 14.68
C LYS A 337 8.84 -27.15 15.42
N GLN A 338 9.87 -26.46 14.90
CA GLN A 338 11.20 -26.41 15.53
C GLN A 338 11.16 -25.74 16.91
N GLN A 339 10.45 -24.62 17.07
CA GLN A 339 10.28 -23.98 18.37
C GLN A 339 9.55 -24.88 19.38
N SER A 340 8.52 -25.58 18.92
CA SER A 340 7.74 -26.50 19.76
C SER A 340 8.60 -27.65 20.28
N ASN A 341 9.42 -28.25 19.41
CA ASN A 341 10.36 -29.31 19.76
C ASN A 341 11.44 -28.83 20.73
N LEU A 342 12.01 -27.65 20.51
CA LEU A 342 13.03 -27.07 21.39
C LEU A 342 12.46 -26.79 22.79
N ARG A 343 11.24 -26.23 22.87
CA ARG A 343 10.54 -25.98 24.14
C ARG A 343 10.27 -27.28 24.90
N PHE A 344 9.84 -28.32 24.18
CA PHE A 344 9.63 -29.65 24.77
C PHE A 344 10.94 -30.25 25.29
N ALA A 345 12.03 -30.19 24.51
CA ALA A 345 13.35 -30.68 24.93
C ALA A 345 13.86 -29.95 26.18
N LEU A 346 13.77 -28.61 26.23
CA LEU A 346 14.17 -27.82 27.40
C LEU A 346 13.32 -28.14 28.63
N LEU A 347 12.02 -28.37 28.46
CA LEU A 347 11.14 -28.78 29.56
C LEU A 347 11.54 -30.16 30.10
N CYS A 348 11.87 -31.10 29.21
CA CYS A 348 12.37 -32.43 29.58
C CYS A 348 13.71 -32.34 30.33
N CYS A 349 14.65 -31.51 29.87
CA CYS A 349 15.93 -31.27 30.54
C CYS A 349 15.73 -30.69 31.96
N ARG A 350 14.91 -29.64 32.11
CA ARG A 350 14.62 -29.04 33.43
C ARG A 350 13.95 -30.03 34.38
N LYS A 351 13.04 -30.87 33.88
CA LYS A 351 12.43 -31.95 34.68
C LYS A 351 13.47 -32.99 35.09
N ALA A 352 14.38 -33.38 34.19
CA ALA A 352 15.45 -34.34 34.50
C ALA A 352 16.45 -33.79 35.54
N GLU A 353 16.85 -32.52 35.43
CA GLU A 353 17.70 -31.84 36.42
C GLU A 353 17.03 -31.79 37.80
N ARG A 354 15.72 -31.46 37.84
CA ARG A 354 14.95 -31.43 39.09
C ARG A 354 14.82 -32.81 39.73
N ILE A 355 14.63 -33.87 38.93
CA ILE A 355 14.63 -35.27 39.40
C ILE A 355 16.00 -35.66 39.96
N ASN A 356 17.09 -35.26 39.31
CA ASN A 356 18.46 -35.53 39.79
C ASN A 356 18.80 -34.75 41.08
N MET A 357 18.24 -33.56 41.28
CA MET A 357 18.36 -32.83 42.55
C MET A 357 17.58 -33.49 43.70
N ILE A 358 16.43 -34.11 43.43
CA ILE A 358 15.63 -34.82 44.45
C ILE A 358 16.29 -36.15 44.86
N ARG A 359 17.14 -36.73 43.99
CA ARG A 359 17.85 -37.99 44.23
C ARG A 359 19.20 -37.83 44.95
N ARG A 360 19.67 -36.59 45.17
CA ARG A 360 20.82 -36.26 46.03
C ARG A 360 20.32 -35.79 47.37
#